data_AF-A0A354FBP6-F1
#
_entry.id   AF-A0A354FBP6-F1
#
_cell.length_a   1.000
_cell.length_b   1.000
_cell.length_c   1.000
_cell.angle_alpha   90.00
_cell.angle_beta   90.00
_cell.angle_gamma   90.00
#
_symmetry.space_group_name_H-M   'P 1'
#
loop_
_entity.id
_entity.type
_entity.pdbx_description
1 polymer ?
#
loop_
_entity_poly.entity_id
_entity_poly.type
_entity_poly.pdbx_seq_one_letter_code
_entity_poly.pdbx_strand_id
1 'polypeptide(L)'
;MTFAEKLDLLMNITNTSNSLLAHSISLDASFISRLRRGVRAPAKNANYIQAMSGYFARCCQAEYQKTALWKAIRTSSPIQPQSTDSMASLIEQWLWEPAQDDSDPIDELLESMIDFRFKRMETAATVDLPIIDNQAIAETEVLHGVKGKRAAVLTFLSLVISNKHPQTLLLFSDEDLSWLTEDPEFTAKWSALMLQVLKNGNRIKMIHTINRNLDEMLSGIKGWIPLYMTGAIEPYYYPKTRDGLFRRTLFIAPDTAAVSSSSVHSGTQNTANFFTTNRDAIRALASEYNNLIALCRPLMRIFNHNHQGNYLETLAEFEEEAGDTIAKTDMLTNITIPEEAAASILVRLSDVIANRLRTYQQRRIKTFYDKLATHRFTEILSLPDLETILAGKAVVNLSAIPNETQVFYTPREYYLHLQNILRLLKTYDNYRIHLTGTKQLEGNMIYVKEDVGVLVGRTAVPAVIFAINESNMTAAFWDYMNVLLPKEYTSTKNRSHTIEEIETLAAQLGGVTGTFRLPHESRSPSP
;
A
#
# COMPACT_ATOMS: atom_id res chain seq x y z
N MET A 1 2.07 -10.22 18.62
CA MET A 1 2.70 -11.24 19.50
C MET A 1 1.63 -12.02 20.24
N THR A 2 1.72 -13.35 20.21
CA THR A 2 0.89 -14.27 20.99
C THR A 2 1.32 -14.35 22.46
N PHE A 3 0.46 -14.86 23.34
CA PHE A 3 0.82 -15.08 24.76
C PHE A 3 2.10 -15.91 24.93
N ALA A 4 2.27 -16.95 24.11
CA ALA A 4 3.42 -17.85 24.19
C ALA A 4 4.73 -17.13 23.87
N GLU A 5 4.74 -16.28 22.84
CA GLU A 5 5.89 -15.46 22.46
C GLU A 5 6.23 -14.42 23.53
N LYS A 6 5.21 -13.76 24.09
CA LYS A 6 5.37 -12.79 25.19
C LYS A 6 6.00 -13.46 26.42
N LEU A 7 5.50 -14.65 26.77
CA LEU A 7 6.03 -15.43 27.88
C LEU A 7 7.46 -15.93 27.63
N ASP A 8 7.75 -16.46 26.43
CA ASP A 8 9.10 -16.90 26.06
C ASP A 8 10.11 -15.75 26.14
N LEU A 9 9.74 -14.58 25.63
CA LEU A 9 10.58 -13.38 25.69
C LEU A 9 10.88 -12.96 27.12
N LEU A 10 9.86 -12.89 27.99
CA LEU A 10 10.06 -12.56 29.41
C LEU A 10 11.02 -13.54 30.08
N MET A 11 10.86 -14.83 29.83
CA MET A 11 11.74 -15.86 30.38
C MET A 11 13.18 -15.73 29.87
N ASN A 12 13.38 -15.32 28.62
CA ASN A 12 14.72 -15.09 28.06
C ASN A 12 15.36 -13.82 28.62
N ILE A 13 14.61 -12.71 28.75
CA ILE A 13 15.09 -11.44 29.32
C ILE A 13 15.56 -11.63 30.78
N THR A 14 14.80 -12.40 31.56
CA THR A 14 15.11 -12.64 32.98
C THR A 14 15.98 -13.87 33.22
N ASN A 15 16.38 -14.58 32.16
CA ASN A 15 17.08 -15.88 32.23
C ASN A 15 16.37 -16.87 33.17
N THR A 16 15.04 -16.87 33.16
CA THR A 16 14.20 -17.71 34.01
C THR A 16 13.95 -19.05 33.32
N SER A 17 14.17 -20.15 34.03
CA SER A 17 13.81 -21.49 33.55
C SER A 17 12.35 -21.84 33.87
N ASN A 18 11.78 -22.80 33.12
CA ASN A 18 10.40 -23.26 33.34
C ASN A 18 10.19 -23.78 34.76
N SER A 19 11.18 -24.46 35.35
CA SER A 19 11.14 -24.96 36.72
C SER A 19 11.20 -23.84 37.76
N LEU A 20 12.00 -22.79 37.51
CA LEU A 20 12.13 -21.67 38.42
C LEU A 20 10.85 -20.83 38.48
N LEU A 21 10.26 -20.53 37.32
CA LEU A 21 8.97 -19.82 37.27
C LEU A 21 7.88 -20.65 37.95
N ALA A 22 7.77 -21.93 37.59
CA ALA A 22 6.80 -22.87 38.15
C ALA A 22 6.83 -22.90 39.68
N HIS A 23 8.03 -23.04 40.27
CA HIS A 23 8.19 -23.02 41.72
C HIS A 23 7.75 -21.68 42.34
N SER A 24 8.10 -20.56 41.71
CA SER A 24 7.81 -19.21 42.25
C SER A 24 6.33 -18.81 42.25
N ILE A 25 5.51 -19.47 41.43
CA ILE A 25 4.06 -19.19 41.30
C ILE A 25 3.19 -20.42 41.63
N SER A 26 3.78 -21.45 42.24
CA SER A 26 3.09 -22.68 42.66
C SER A 26 2.35 -23.40 41.53
N LEU A 27 3.01 -23.57 40.39
CA LEU A 27 2.52 -24.33 39.22
C LEU A 27 3.49 -25.45 38.84
N ASP A 28 3.06 -26.34 37.94
CA ASP A 28 3.92 -27.39 37.38
C ASP A 28 4.82 -26.85 36.25
N ALA A 29 6.09 -27.25 36.24
CA ALA A 29 7.02 -26.90 35.15
C ALA A 29 6.53 -27.39 33.77
N SER A 30 5.80 -28.51 33.72
CA SER A 30 5.17 -29.03 32.49
C SER A 30 4.02 -28.16 32.01
N PHE A 31 3.33 -27.45 32.92
CA PHE A 31 2.28 -26.51 32.59
C PHE A 31 2.88 -25.21 32.01
N ILE A 32 3.91 -24.67 32.65
CA ILE A 32 4.68 -23.52 32.13
C ILE A 32 5.26 -23.81 30.75
N SER A 33 5.86 -25.00 30.57
CA SER A 33 6.41 -25.41 29.28
C SER A 33 5.36 -25.49 28.16
N ARG A 34 4.12 -25.89 28.48
CA ARG A 34 3.02 -25.94 27.51
C ARG A 34 2.49 -24.56 27.15
N LEU A 35 2.41 -23.66 28.13
CA LEU A 35 2.08 -22.24 27.92
C LEU A 35 3.14 -21.55 27.04
N ARG A 36 4.42 -21.72 27.39
CA ARG A 36 5.57 -21.14 26.69
C ARG A 36 5.69 -21.61 25.23
N ARG A 37 5.32 -22.86 24.95
CA ARG A 37 5.33 -23.43 23.58
C ARG A 37 4.05 -23.18 22.78
N GLY A 38 3.06 -22.47 23.34
CA GLY A 38 1.77 -22.25 22.68
C GLY A 38 0.88 -23.49 22.53
N VAL A 39 1.29 -24.64 23.07
CA VAL A 39 0.50 -25.89 23.08
C VAL A 39 -0.75 -25.75 23.94
N ARG A 40 -0.74 -24.83 24.91
CA ARG A 40 -1.88 -24.50 25.77
C ARG A 40 -2.05 -22.99 25.85
N ALA A 41 -3.26 -22.52 25.62
CA ALA A 41 -3.64 -21.13 25.85
C ALA A 41 -3.89 -20.85 27.35
N PRO A 42 -3.66 -19.62 27.83
CA PRO A 42 -4.05 -19.23 29.17
C PRO A 42 -5.56 -19.34 29.38
N ALA A 43 -5.98 -19.70 30.59
CA ALA A 43 -7.40 -19.78 30.93
C ALA A 43 -7.95 -18.36 31.17
N LYS A 44 -9.18 -18.07 30.72
CA LYS A 44 -9.77 -16.71 30.75
C LYS A 44 -9.82 -16.03 32.13
N ASN A 45 -9.77 -16.79 33.23
CA ASN A 45 -9.76 -16.28 34.62
C ASN A 45 -8.53 -16.77 35.39
N ALA A 46 -7.34 -16.61 34.81
CA ALA A 46 -6.10 -17.15 35.33
C ALA A 46 -5.40 -16.23 36.35
N ASN A 47 -5.61 -16.49 37.64
CA ASN A 47 -4.88 -15.79 38.73
C ASN A 47 -3.34 -15.95 38.63
N TYR A 48 -2.86 -16.94 37.88
CA TYR A 48 -1.43 -17.16 37.69
C TYR A 48 -0.76 -16.14 36.75
N ILE A 49 -1.49 -15.45 35.88
CA ILE A 49 -0.89 -14.41 35.01
C ILE A 49 -0.46 -13.20 35.85
N GLN A 50 -1.30 -12.81 36.81
CA GLN A 50 -0.93 -11.78 37.79
C GLN A 50 0.32 -12.19 38.58
N ALA A 51 0.39 -13.44 39.03
CA ALA A 51 1.55 -13.98 39.74
C ALA A 51 2.83 -14.00 38.88
N MET A 52 2.72 -14.39 37.61
CA MET A 52 3.82 -14.31 36.62
C MET A 52 4.30 -12.87 36.45
N SER A 53 3.37 -11.93 36.28
CA SER A 53 3.68 -10.52 36.03
C SER A 53 4.40 -9.89 37.22
N GLY A 54 3.95 -10.20 38.44
CA GLY A 54 4.64 -9.80 39.66
C GLY A 54 6.02 -10.44 39.80
N TYR A 55 6.20 -11.69 39.39
CA TYR A 55 7.50 -12.36 39.39
C TYR A 55 8.47 -11.68 38.42
N PHE A 56 8.07 -11.47 37.15
CA PHE A 56 8.95 -10.86 36.15
C PHE A 56 9.29 -9.41 36.47
N ALA A 57 8.35 -8.64 37.02
CA ALA A 57 8.63 -7.28 37.50
C ALA A 57 9.71 -7.25 38.59
N ARG A 58 9.76 -8.28 39.46
CA ARG A 58 10.84 -8.40 40.46
C ARG A 58 12.16 -8.83 39.85
N CYS A 59 12.16 -9.63 38.79
CA CYS A 59 13.38 -10.09 38.12
C CYS A 59 14.00 -9.04 37.17
N CYS A 60 13.20 -8.12 36.62
CA CYS A 60 13.65 -7.06 35.71
C CYS A 60 14.20 -5.83 36.44
N GLN A 61 15.26 -6.00 37.24
CA GLN A 61 15.87 -4.88 37.98
C GLN A 61 16.94 -4.13 37.19
N ALA A 62 17.62 -4.80 36.26
CA ALA A 62 18.71 -4.19 35.51
C ALA A 62 18.20 -3.32 34.35
N GLU A 63 18.90 -2.21 34.08
CA GLU A 63 18.49 -1.24 33.05
C GLU A 63 18.38 -1.85 31.64
N TYR A 64 19.23 -2.82 31.29
CA TYR A 64 19.12 -3.51 29.99
C TYR A 64 17.84 -4.37 29.89
N GLN A 65 17.41 -5.00 31.00
CA GLN A 65 16.19 -5.82 31.03
C GLN A 65 14.95 -4.94 30.92
N LYS A 66 14.94 -3.81 31.64
CA LYS A 66 13.88 -2.80 31.53
C LYS A 66 13.81 -2.28 30.10
N THR A 67 14.93 -1.91 29.51
CA THR A 67 15.00 -1.39 28.13
C THR A 67 14.48 -2.42 27.12
N ALA A 68 14.90 -3.69 27.24
CA ALA A 68 14.43 -4.76 26.36
C ALA A 68 12.93 -5.02 26.50
N LEU A 69 12.42 -5.06 27.73
CA LEU A 69 10.99 -5.22 28.01
C LEU A 69 10.17 -4.05 27.46
N TRP A 70 10.61 -2.82 27.68
CA TRP A 70 9.93 -1.63 27.18
C TRP A 70 9.91 -1.57 25.66
N LYS A 71 11.01 -1.93 25.01
CA LYS A 71 11.06 -2.04 23.54
C LYS A 71 10.06 -3.08 23.05
N ALA A 72 9.99 -4.25 23.68
CA ALA A 72 9.08 -5.31 23.30
C ALA A 72 7.61 -4.91 23.45
N ILE A 73 7.24 -4.29 24.59
CA ILE A 73 5.88 -3.79 24.83
C ILE A 73 5.52 -2.74 23.77
N ARG A 74 6.34 -1.71 23.54
CA ARG A 74 6.04 -0.67 22.54
C ARG A 74 5.93 -1.18 21.11
N THR A 75 6.70 -2.21 20.76
CA THR A 75 6.71 -2.76 19.40
C THR A 75 5.50 -3.66 19.14
N SER A 76 4.93 -4.27 20.19
CA SER A 76 3.90 -5.31 20.06
C SER A 76 2.56 -4.95 20.70
N SER A 77 2.43 -3.72 21.20
CA SER A 77 1.27 -3.23 21.94
C SER A 77 1.08 -1.72 21.80
N PRO A 78 -0.16 -1.22 21.66
CA PRO A 78 -0.47 0.20 21.73
C PRO A 78 -0.54 0.73 23.17
N ILE A 79 -0.26 -0.09 24.19
CA ILE A 79 -0.27 0.33 25.60
C ILE A 79 0.72 1.48 25.82
N GLN A 80 0.19 2.66 26.14
CA GLN A 80 0.97 3.80 26.60
C GLN A 80 1.06 3.74 28.14
N PRO A 81 2.25 3.52 28.72
CA PRO A 81 2.39 3.50 30.17
C PRO A 81 2.07 4.87 30.76
N GLN A 82 1.11 4.93 31.68
CA GLN A 82 0.84 6.14 32.45
C GLN A 82 1.87 6.27 33.58
N SER A 83 2.13 7.48 34.06
CA SER A 83 3.14 7.74 35.11
C SER A 83 2.87 7.02 36.44
N THR A 84 1.66 6.47 36.61
CA THR A 84 1.20 5.76 37.82
C THR A 84 1.24 4.23 37.70
N ASP A 85 1.50 3.67 36.51
CA ASP A 85 1.41 2.23 36.30
C ASP A 85 2.64 1.49 36.84
N SER A 86 2.41 0.43 37.61
CA SER A 86 3.49 -0.44 38.06
C SER A 86 3.97 -1.35 36.92
N MET A 87 5.26 -1.70 36.90
CA MET A 87 5.81 -2.63 35.90
C MET A 87 5.07 -3.97 35.86
N ALA A 88 4.62 -4.47 37.02
CA ALA A 88 3.84 -5.69 37.09
C ALA A 88 2.48 -5.55 36.39
N SER A 89 1.80 -4.42 36.57
CA SER A 89 0.52 -4.12 35.91
C SER A 89 0.67 -4.05 34.40
N LEU A 90 1.76 -3.45 33.91
CA LEU A 90 2.03 -3.34 32.47
C LEU A 90 2.37 -4.69 31.83
N ILE A 91 3.16 -5.53 32.52
CA ILE A 91 3.44 -6.90 32.07
C ILE A 91 2.14 -7.70 32.02
N GLU A 92 1.28 -7.56 33.03
CA GLU A 92 -0.01 -8.25 33.09
C GLU A 92 -0.93 -7.84 31.95
N GLN A 93 -1.09 -6.54 31.72
CA GLN A 93 -1.89 -6.00 30.62
C GLN A 93 -1.36 -6.47 29.26
N TRP A 94 -0.04 -6.43 29.08
CA TRP A 94 0.59 -6.89 27.84
C TRP A 94 0.42 -8.39 27.61
N LEU A 95 0.54 -9.23 28.64
CA LEU A 95 0.30 -10.67 28.55
C LEU A 95 -1.17 -10.99 28.21
N TRP A 96 -2.12 -10.21 28.73
CA TRP A 96 -3.54 -10.38 28.45
C TRP A 96 -4.00 -9.84 27.10
N GLU A 97 -3.25 -8.91 26.52
CA GLU A 97 -3.56 -8.38 25.22
C GLU A 97 -3.56 -9.53 24.20
N PRO A 98 -4.66 -9.71 23.44
CA PRO A 98 -4.68 -10.69 22.36
C PRO A 98 -3.53 -10.38 21.39
N ALA A 99 -3.14 -11.37 20.58
CA ALA A 99 -2.38 -10.99 19.39
C ALA A 99 -3.23 -9.93 18.67
N GLN A 100 -2.65 -8.77 18.36
CA GLN A 100 -3.22 -7.89 17.33
C GLN A 100 -3.61 -8.80 16.17
N ASP A 101 -4.79 -8.63 15.58
CA ASP A 101 -5.14 -9.37 14.36
C ASP A 101 -3.92 -9.30 13.46
N ASP A 102 -3.40 -10.47 13.03
CA ASP A 102 -2.38 -10.56 11.99
C ASP A 102 -3.06 -10.14 10.67
N SER A 103 -3.53 -8.89 10.59
CA SER A 103 -3.86 -8.29 9.31
C SER A 103 -2.55 -8.24 8.53
N ASP A 104 -2.54 -8.91 7.38
CA ASP A 104 -1.40 -8.88 6.50
C ASP A 104 -1.03 -7.41 6.23
N PRO A 105 0.24 -6.99 6.36
CA PRO A 105 0.65 -5.62 6.08
C PRO A 105 0.20 -5.12 4.70
N ILE A 106 0.02 -6.02 3.73
CA ILE A 106 -0.55 -5.73 2.42
C ILE A 106 -2.06 -5.48 2.51
N ASP A 107 -2.82 -6.28 3.27
CA ASP A 107 -4.25 -6.01 3.53
C ASP A 107 -4.43 -4.61 4.11
N GLU A 108 -3.66 -4.26 5.15
CA GLU A 108 -3.74 -2.93 5.77
C GLU A 108 -3.37 -1.79 4.80
N LEU A 109 -2.36 -2.01 3.96
CA LEU A 109 -1.95 -1.04 2.95
C LEU A 109 -3.09 -0.83 1.94
N LEU A 110 -3.70 -1.91 1.46
CA LEU A 110 -4.78 -1.87 0.48
C LEU A 110 -6.06 -1.26 1.05
N GLU A 111 -6.41 -1.59 2.29
CA GLU A 111 -7.52 -0.96 3.01
C GLU A 111 -7.32 0.55 3.12
N SER A 112 -6.09 1.01 3.41
CA SER A 112 -5.79 2.44 3.45
C SER A 112 -6.01 3.16 2.11
N MET A 113 -5.85 2.44 0.98
CA MET A 113 -6.16 2.96 -0.36
C MET A 113 -7.68 3.03 -0.61
N ILE A 114 -8.46 2.09 -0.05
CA ILE A 114 -9.93 2.06 -0.17
C ILE A 114 -10.55 3.20 0.64
N ASP A 115 -10.14 3.34 1.90
CA ASP A 115 -10.68 4.32 2.85
C ASP A 115 -10.36 5.76 2.46
N PHE A 116 -9.38 5.96 1.59
CA PHE A 116 -9.05 7.27 1.09
C PHE A 116 -10.22 7.89 0.31
N ARG A 117 -10.67 9.06 0.76
CA ARG A 117 -11.73 9.84 0.09
C ARG A 117 -11.18 11.20 -0.33
N PHE A 118 -11.05 11.43 -1.64
CA PHE A 118 -10.62 12.72 -2.20
C PHE A 118 -11.49 13.89 -1.75
N LYS A 119 -12.80 13.68 -1.52
CA LYS A 119 -13.71 14.73 -1.02
C LYS A 119 -13.34 15.25 0.38
N ARG A 120 -12.64 14.43 1.18
CA ARG A 120 -12.10 14.82 2.50
C ARG A 120 -10.94 15.82 2.38
N MET A 121 -10.31 15.89 1.21
CA MET A 121 -9.26 16.87 0.84
C MET A 121 -9.85 18.24 0.48
N GLU A 122 -11.07 18.31 -0.05
CA GLU A 122 -11.78 19.58 -0.29
C GLU A 122 -12.24 20.23 1.02
N THR A 123 -12.62 19.40 2.00
CA THR A 123 -13.00 19.82 3.35
C THR A 123 -11.84 19.97 4.32
N ALA A 124 -10.59 19.72 3.88
CA ALA A 124 -9.43 20.13 4.66
C ALA A 124 -9.50 21.66 4.73
N ALA A 125 -10.08 22.13 5.83
CA ALA A 125 -10.37 23.51 6.11
C ALA A 125 -9.15 24.36 5.77
N THR A 126 -9.39 25.61 5.38
CA THR A 126 -8.38 26.67 5.42
C THR A 126 -7.65 26.56 6.75
N VAL A 127 -6.47 25.93 6.71
CA VAL A 127 -5.60 25.87 7.89
C VAL A 127 -5.21 27.31 8.11
N ASP A 128 -5.45 27.82 9.31
CA ASP A 128 -4.91 29.11 9.70
C ASP A 128 -3.39 29.00 9.55
N LEU A 129 -2.89 29.57 8.46
CA LEU A 129 -1.48 29.67 8.21
C LEU A 129 -0.90 30.43 9.41
N PRO A 130 0.15 29.91 10.06
CA PRO A 130 0.83 30.70 11.07
C PRO A 130 1.14 32.07 10.43
N ILE A 131 0.81 33.15 11.14
CA ILE A 131 1.14 34.50 10.69
C ILE A 131 2.66 34.58 10.69
N ILE A 132 3.26 34.46 9.52
CA ILE A 132 4.71 34.60 9.36
C ILE A 132 5.00 36.05 9.05
N ASP A 133 5.65 36.72 9.98
CA ASP A 133 6.31 37.99 9.69
C ASP A 133 7.60 37.70 8.92
N ASN A 134 7.52 37.77 7.59
CA ASN A 134 8.67 37.58 6.70
C ASN A 134 9.83 38.54 6.98
N GLN A 135 9.62 39.65 7.71
CA GLN A 135 10.67 40.61 8.06
C GLN A 135 11.43 40.24 9.34
N ALA A 136 10.91 39.30 10.15
CA ALA A 136 11.49 38.92 11.44
C ALA A 136 12.25 37.58 11.44
N ILE A 137 12.17 36.81 10.35
CA ILE A 137 12.88 35.52 10.23
C ILE A 137 14.36 35.78 9.94
N ALA A 138 15.25 35.28 10.80
CA ALA A 138 16.69 35.36 10.53
C ALA A 138 17.05 34.47 9.33
N GLU A 139 18.07 34.85 8.55
CA GLU A 139 18.50 34.06 7.37
C GLU A 139 18.85 32.60 7.72
N THR A 140 19.32 32.37 8.95
CA THR A 140 19.56 31.04 9.51
C THR A 140 19.19 31.03 10.99
N GLU A 141 18.40 30.04 11.40
CA GLU A 141 17.97 29.82 12.78
C GLU A 141 18.34 28.41 13.23
N VAL A 142 18.76 28.29 14.49
CA VAL A 142 19.05 27.01 15.15
C VAL A 142 17.95 26.74 16.18
N LEU A 143 17.22 25.66 15.99
CA LEU A 143 16.08 25.25 16.78
C LEU A 143 16.36 23.91 17.46
N HIS A 144 16.00 23.76 18.73
CA HIS A 144 16.44 22.64 19.55
C HIS A 144 15.36 21.56 19.76
N GLY A 145 15.79 20.31 19.65
CA GLY A 145 14.99 19.12 19.95
C GLY A 145 13.78 18.95 19.03
N VAL A 146 12.86 18.07 19.44
CA VAL A 146 11.64 17.74 18.69
C VAL A 146 10.75 18.97 18.49
N LYS A 147 10.58 19.80 19.53
CA LYS A 147 9.78 21.04 19.44
C LYS A 147 10.35 22.01 18.41
N GLY A 148 11.67 22.19 18.40
CA GLY A 148 12.36 23.02 17.42
C GLY A 148 12.21 22.49 15.99
N LYS A 149 12.36 21.18 15.79
CA LYS A 149 12.14 20.54 14.48
C LYS A 149 10.72 20.76 13.96
N ARG A 150 9.71 20.55 14.81
CA ARG A 150 8.30 20.76 14.47
C ARG A 150 8.04 22.20 14.05
N ALA A 151 8.56 23.17 14.80
CA ALA A 151 8.46 24.59 14.45
C ALA A 151 9.15 24.93 13.11
N ALA A 152 10.35 24.39 12.87
CA ALA A 152 11.09 24.57 11.62
C ALA A 152 10.30 24.06 10.42
N VAL A 153 9.73 22.86 10.52
CA VAL A 153 8.95 22.23 9.43
C VAL A 153 7.66 22.99 9.16
N LEU A 154 6.92 23.43 10.19
CA LEU A 154 5.70 24.23 9.99
C LEU A 154 6.02 25.58 9.33
N THR A 155 7.10 26.23 9.74
CA THR A 155 7.58 27.49 9.14
C THR A 155 7.96 27.28 7.68
N PHE A 156 8.73 26.23 7.40
CA PHE A 156 9.09 25.82 6.05
C PHE A 156 7.87 25.62 5.14
N LEU A 157 6.89 24.81 5.57
CA LEU A 157 5.70 24.53 4.75
C LEU A 157 4.88 25.80 4.50
N SER A 158 4.75 26.66 5.52
CA SER A 158 3.98 27.91 5.42
C SER A 158 4.64 28.92 4.48
N LEU A 159 5.98 29.01 4.46
CA LEU A 159 6.72 29.81 3.48
C LEU A 159 6.55 29.26 2.06
N VAL A 160 6.59 27.93 1.89
CA VAL A 160 6.35 27.29 0.59
C VAL A 160 4.94 27.57 0.08
N ILE A 161 3.92 27.51 0.95
CA ILE A 161 2.54 27.85 0.61
C ILE A 161 2.40 29.33 0.21
N SER A 162 3.14 30.21 0.87
CA SER A 162 3.13 31.65 0.60
C SER A 162 3.88 32.03 -0.69
N ASN A 163 4.72 31.12 -1.21
CA ASN A 163 5.41 31.34 -2.47
C ASN A 163 4.43 31.16 -3.64
N LYS A 164 4.36 32.17 -4.52
CA LYS A 164 3.46 32.20 -5.68
C LYS A 164 3.89 31.24 -6.80
N HIS A 165 5.16 30.83 -6.82
CA HIS A 165 5.71 29.98 -7.85
C HIS A 165 5.84 28.54 -7.34
N PRO A 166 5.12 27.58 -7.95
CA PRO A 166 5.27 26.18 -7.61
C PRO A 166 6.70 25.69 -7.88
N GLN A 167 7.21 24.85 -6.99
CA GLN A 167 8.54 24.25 -7.10
C GLN A 167 8.50 22.76 -6.74
N THR A 168 9.63 22.08 -6.96
CA THR A 168 9.80 20.69 -6.53
C THR A 168 10.56 20.64 -5.20
N LEU A 169 9.88 20.20 -4.15
CA LEU A 169 10.47 20.00 -2.83
C LEU A 169 11.31 18.73 -2.86
N LEU A 170 12.47 18.79 -2.21
CA LEU A 170 13.40 17.67 -2.08
C LEU A 170 13.39 17.22 -0.62
N LEU A 171 12.81 16.05 -0.37
CA LEU A 171 12.58 15.53 0.97
C LEU A 171 13.35 14.23 1.18
N PHE A 172 14.02 14.13 2.33
CA PHE A 172 14.68 12.91 2.81
C PHE A 172 14.67 12.89 4.34
N SER A 173 14.37 11.74 4.92
CA SER A 173 14.53 11.51 6.37
C SER A 173 14.81 10.03 6.60
N ASP A 174 15.92 9.74 7.27
CA ASP A 174 16.20 8.41 7.85
C ASP A 174 16.13 8.43 9.40
N GLU A 175 15.61 9.53 9.96
CA GLU A 175 15.28 9.67 11.37
C GLU A 175 14.00 8.91 11.77
N ASP A 176 13.89 8.58 13.05
CA ASP A 176 12.70 7.95 13.60
C ASP A 176 11.46 8.86 13.42
N LEU A 177 10.35 8.34 12.91
CA LEU A 177 9.15 9.13 12.62
C LEU A 177 8.36 9.58 13.85
N SER A 178 8.75 9.18 15.07
CA SER A 178 8.14 9.62 16.34
C SER A 178 8.02 11.15 16.46
N TRP A 179 9.01 11.91 15.98
CA TRP A 179 8.92 13.38 15.99
C TRP A 179 7.73 13.90 15.19
N LEU A 180 7.30 13.15 14.17
CA LEU A 180 6.14 13.46 13.34
C LEU A 180 4.86 12.88 13.97
N THR A 181 4.87 11.62 14.41
CA THR A 181 3.65 10.85 14.73
C THR A 181 3.22 10.85 16.20
N GLU A 182 4.11 11.15 17.17
CA GLU A 182 3.78 11.11 18.62
C GLU A 182 2.73 12.13 19.04
N ASP A 183 2.52 13.19 18.25
CA ASP A 183 1.60 14.27 18.53
C ASP A 183 0.52 14.32 17.43
N PRO A 184 -0.70 13.83 17.71
CA PRO A 184 -1.78 13.77 16.72
C PRO A 184 -2.18 15.16 16.20
N GLU A 185 -2.14 16.20 17.04
CA GLU A 185 -2.50 17.56 16.64
C GLU A 185 -1.48 18.12 15.66
N PHE A 186 -0.19 17.95 15.98
CA PHE A 186 0.89 18.29 15.06
C PHE A 186 0.80 17.50 13.75
N THR A 187 0.56 16.20 13.82
CA THR A 187 0.45 15.32 12.63
C THR A 187 -0.67 15.80 11.71
N ALA A 188 -1.83 16.14 12.27
CA ALA A 188 -2.97 16.65 11.51
C ALA A 188 -2.63 18.00 10.84
N LYS A 189 -1.98 18.91 11.57
CA LYS A 189 -1.54 20.21 11.05
C LYS A 189 -0.51 20.06 9.93
N TRP A 190 0.51 19.22 10.13
CA TRP A 190 1.52 18.91 9.12
C TRP A 190 0.88 18.33 7.86
N SER A 191 -0.01 17.35 8.02
CA SER A 191 -0.70 16.70 6.89
C SER A 191 -1.52 17.70 6.09
N ALA A 192 -2.24 18.61 6.76
CA ALA A 192 -3.04 19.63 6.10
C ALA A 192 -2.19 20.66 5.34
N LEU A 193 -1.06 21.12 5.92
CA LEU A 193 -0.13 22.01 5.23
C LEU A 193 0.54 21.32 4.03
N MET A 194 0.95 20.05 4.17
CA MET A 194 1.51 19.27 3.05
C MET A 194 0.51 19.15 1.90
N LEU A 195 -0.76 18.85 2.20
CA LEU A 195 -1.82 18.82 1.19
C LEU A 195 -2.00 20.20 0.52
N GLN A 196 -1.91 21.29 1.27
CA GLN A 196 -1.99 22.64 0.71
C GLN A 196 -0.79 22.98 -0.19
N VAL A 197 0.43 22.57 0.20
CA VAL A 197 1.63 22.67 -0.64
C VAL A 197 1.40 21.98 -2.00
N LEU A 198 0.88 20.75 -1.98
CA LEU A 198 0.58 20.00 -3.21
C LEU A 198 -0.56 20.65 -4.02
N LYS A 199 -1.60 21.16 -3.35
CA LYS A 199 -2.72 21.87 -3.99
C LYS A 199 -2.28 23.16 -4.69
N ASN A 200 -1.24 23.83 -4.18
CA ASN A 200 -0.62 24.99 -4.84
C ASN A 200 0.22 24.61 -6.08
N GLY A 201 0.24 23.32 -6.48
CA GLY A 201 0.94 22.84 -7.66
C GLY A 201 2.39 22.45 -7.42
N ASN A 202 2.88 22.49 -6.17
CA ASN A 202 4.21 22.00 -5.85
C ASN A 202 4.29 20.47 -6.03
N ARG A 203 5.47 19.98 -6.35
CA ARG A 203 5.76 18.54 -6.44
C ARG A 203 6.79 18.15 -5.39
N ILE A 204 6.90 16.86 -5.11
CA ILE A 204 7.85 16.34 -4.11
C ILE A 204 8.67 15.22 -4.73
N LYS A 205 9.98 15.27 -4.57
CA LYS A 205 10.86 14.10 -4.67
C LYS A 205 11.19 13.64 -3.26
N MET A 206 10.78 12.43 -2.91
CA MET A 206 10.95 11.89 -1.55
C MET A 206 11.87 10.68 -1.61
N ILE A 207 12.94 10.67 -0.81
CA ILE A 207 13.79 9.49 -0.64
C ILE A 207 13.39 8.79 0.65
N HIS A 208 12.90 7.56 0.52
CA HIS A 208 12.58 6.68 1.63
C HIS A 208 13.78 5.84 2.02
N THR A 209 13.88 5.57 3.32
CA THR A 209 14.82 4.59 3.84
C THR A 209 14.13 3.24 3.82
N ILE A 210 14.58 2.36 2.93
CA ILE A 210 14.09 0.99 2.86
C ILE A 210 15.06 0.11 3.64
N ASN A 211 14.64 -0.32 4.82
CA ASN A 211 15.35 -1.33 5.58
C ASN A 211 15.03 -2.73 5.04
N ARG A 212 15.83 -3.73 5.44
CA ARG A 212 15.58 -5.15 5.08
C ARG A 212 14.28 -5.72 5.66
N ASN A 213 13.55 -4.94 6.46
CA ASN A 213 12.27 -5.35 7.02
C ASN A 213 11.13 -4.83 6.15
N LEU A 214 10.42 -5.76 5.49
CA LEU A 214 9.25 -5.47 4.67
C LEU A 214 8.15 -4.76 5.46
N ASP A 215 7.91 -5.14 6.71
CA ASP A 215 6.85 -4.55 7.55
C ASP A 215 7.11 -3.07 7.80
N GLU A 216 8.37 -2.71 8.06
CA GLU A 216 8.81 -1.34 8.24
C GLU A 216 8.64 -0.53 6.94
N MET A 217 8.93 -1.16 5.79
CA MET A 217 8.75 -0.55 4.48
C MET A 217 7.27 -0.25 4.19
N LEU A 218 6.39 -1.26 4.36
CA LEU A 218 4.96 -1.12 4.09
C LEU A 218 4.31 -0.12 5.06
N SER A 219 4.66 -0.17 6.34
CA SER A 219 4.22 0.81 7.34
C SER A 219 4.69 2.24 7.02
N GLY A 220 5.95 2.39 6.59
CA GLY A 220 6.50 3.66 6.13
C GLY A 220 5.75 4.22 4.92
N ILE A 221 5.35 3.38 3.96
CA ILE A 221 4.56 3.78 2.78
C ILE A 221 3.12 4.11 3.15
N LYS A 222 2.49 3.33 4.06
CA LYS A 222 1.09 3.49 4.49
C LYS A 222 0.77 4.91 4.93
N GLY A 223 1.63 5.53 5.74
CA GLY A 223 1.47 6.91 6.21
C GLY A 223 1.44 7.96 5.09
N TRP A 224 2.04 7.65 3.93
CA TRP A 224 2.13 8.55 2.78
C TRP A 224 1.08 8.29 1.71
N ILE A 225 0.30 7.19 1.79
CA ILE A 225 -0.76 6.86 0.83
C ILE A 225 -1.68 8.06 0.54
N PRO A 226 -2.23 8.78 1.54
CA PRO A 226 -3.08 9.94 1.26
C PRO A 226 -2.42 10.99 0.34
N LEU A 227 -1.11 11.21 0.51
CA LEU A 227 -0.35 12.17 -0.28
C LEU A 227 0.04 11.60 -1.65
N TYR A 228 0.38 10.31 -1.74
CA TYR A 228 0.67 9.65 -3.02
C TYR A 228 -0.53 9.65 -3.95
N MET A 229 -1.75 9.52 -3.42
CA MET A 229 -2.98 9.56 -4.23
C MET A 229 -3.12 10.85 -5.06
N THR A 230 -2.41 11.93 -4.69
CA THR A 230 -2.36 13.18 -5.48
C THR A 230 -1.58 13.04 -6.81
N GLY A 231 -0.67 12.07 -6.93
CA GLY A 231 0.25 11.92 -8.06
C GLY A 231 1.36 12.97 -8.14
N ALA A 232 1.45 13.87 -7.15
CA ALA A 232 2.43 14.96 -7.11
C ALA A 232 3.74 14.58 -6.39
N ILE A 233 3.87 13.34 -5.94
CA ILE A 233 5.05 12.82 -5.23
C ILE A 233 5.74 11.75 -6.07
N GLU A 234 7.05 11.86 -6.20
CA GLU A 234 7.94 10.85 -6.78
C GLU A 234 8.79 10.22 -5.66
N PRO A 235 8.47 8.99 -5.24
CA PRO A 235 9.24 8.29 -4.22
C PRO A 235 10.45 7.56 -4.81
N TYR A 236 11.58 7.65 -4.12
CA TYR A 236 12.86 7.03 -4.41
C TYR A 236 13.36 6.27 -3.18
N TYR A 237 14.32 5.37 -3.37
CA TYR A 237 15.00 4.72 -2.27
C TYR A 237 16.48 4.48 -2.59
N TYR A 238 17.30 4.39 -1.54
CA TYR A 238 18.69 4.00 -1.69
C TYR A 238 18.82 2.46 -1.58
N PRO A 239 19.33 1.76 -2.60
CA PRO A 239 19.26 0.30 -2.67
C PRO A 239 20.29 -0.43 -1.79
N LYS A 240 21.26 0.28 -1.20
CA LYS A 240 22.32 -0.34 -0.38
C LYS A 240 22.02 -0.20 1.10
N THR A 241 22.39 -1.20 1.89
CA THR A 241 22.27 -1.18 3.35
C THR A 241 23.13 -0.05 3.94
N ARG A 242 22.57 0.67 4.92
CA ARG A 242 23.27 1.66 5.75
C ARG A 242 23.33 1.14 7.19
N ASP A 243 24.35 1.55 7.93
CA ASP A 243 24.53 1.16 9.35
C ASP A 243 23.53 1.86 10.29
N GLY A 244 22.87 2.93 9.83
CA GLY A 244 21.84 3.66 10.58
C GLY A 244 22.37 4.41 11.80
N LEU A 245 23.70 4.56 11.93
CA LEU A 245 24.34 5.24 13.06
C LEU A 245 24.09 6.75 13.00
N PHE A 246 24.42 7.35 11.85
CA PHE A 246 24.11 8.74 11.56
C PHE A 246 22.84 8.84 10.74
N ARG A 247 21.93 9.67 11.25
CA ARG A 247 20.66 9.97 10.62
C ARG A 247 20.57 11.45 10.31
N ARG A 248 19.76 11.78 9.31
CA ARG A 248 19.65 13.08 8.68
C ARG A 248 18.23 13.29 8.17
N THR A 249 17.75 14.51 8.35
CA THR A 249 16.52 14.99 7.72
C THR A 249 16.86 16.19 6.86
N LEU A 250 16.31 16.22 5.66
CA LEU A 250 16.43 17.30 4.68
C LEU A 250 15.03 17.62 4.14
N PHE A 251 14.59 18.86 4.34
CA PHE A 251 13.42 19.43 3.68
C PHE A 251 13.90 20.64 2.92
N ILE A 252 13.89 20.58 1.58
CA ILE A 252 14.47 21.64 0.76
C ILE A 252 13.43 22.11 -0.24
N ALA A 253 13.17 23.41 -0.24
CA ALA A 253 12.40 24.13 -1.24
C ALA A 253 13.39 25.08 -1.93
N PRO A 254 13.92 24.73 -3.13
CA PRO A 254 15.05 25.41 -3.76
C PRO A 254 14.91 26.95 -3.86
N ASP A 255 13.68 27.45 -3.99
CA ASP A 255 13.39 28.87 -4.16
C ASP A 255 12.85 29.56 -2.89
N THR A 256 12.76 28.83 -1.77
CA THR A 256 12.09 29.32 -0.55
C THR A 256 12.93 29.16 0.71
N ALA A 257 13.23 27.94 1.14
CA ALA A 257 13.83 27.65 2.44
C ALA A 257 14.40 26.23 2.49
N ALA A 258 15.17 25.91 3.53
CA ALA A 258 15.56 24.55 3.85
C ALA A 258 15.55 24.28 5.36
N VAL A 259 15.23 23.03 5.73
CA VAL A 259 15.41 22.48 7.07
C VAL A 259 16.39 21.32 6.98
N SER A 260 17.40 21.31 7.84
CA SER A 260 18.30 20.17 8.00
C SER A 260 18.50 19.83 9.47
N SER A 261 18.57 18.53 9.77
CA SER A 261 18.96 18.05 11.09
C SER A 261 19.81 16.82 10.98
N SER A 262 20.57 16.52 12.02
CA SER A 262 21.32 15.27 12.13
C SER A 262 21.21 14.71 13.54
N SER A 263 21.13 13.40 13.63
CA SER A 263 21.03 12.68 14.90
C SER A 263 21.87 11.41 14.87
N VAL A 264 22.16 10.90 16.06
CA VAL A 264 22.85 9.63 16.24
C VAL A 264 21.85 8.64 16.82
N HIS A 265 21.64 7.53 16.11
CA HIS A 265 20.65 6.51 16.47
C HIS A 265 19.24 7.13 16.72
N SER A 266 18.60 6.84 17.85
CA SER A 266 17.29 7.40 18.24
C SER A 266 17.39 8.70 19.06
N GLY A 267 18.59 9.28 19.20
CA GLY A 267 18.82 10.47 20.02
C GLY A 267 18.29 11.75 19.38
N THR A 268 16.98 11.98 19.42
CA THR A 268 16.32 13.16 18.81
C THR A 268 16.10 14.32 19.79
N GLN A 269 16.13 14.06 21.11
CA GLN A 269 15.69 15.02 22.13
C GLN A 269 16.55 16.31 22.22
N ASN A 270 17.85 16.22 21.99
CA ASN A 270 18.79 17.36 22.08
C ASN A 270 19.45 17.70 20.73
N THR A 271 18.78 17.41 19.63
CA THR A 271 19.31 17.67 18.28
C THR A 271 19.23 19.15 17.92
N ALA A 272 20.24 19.64 17.21
CA ALA A 272 20.18 20.94 16.54
C ALA A 272 19.46 20.77 15.19
N ASN A 273 18.44 21.59 14.96
CA ASN A 273 17.70 21.66 13.72
C ASN A 273 17.98 23.03 13.09
N PHE A 274 18.47 23.04 11.88
CA PHE A 274 18.83 24.25 11.16
C PHE A 274 17.69 24.57 10.20
N PHE A 275 17.12 25.75 10.36
CA PHE A 275 16.20 26.35 9.39
C PHE A 275 16.93 27.49 8.68
N THR A 276 16.80 27.61 7.36
CA THR A 276 17.45 28.70 6.62
C THR A 276 16.68 29.15 5.39
N THR A 277 16.73 30.45 5.13
CA THR A 277 16.28 31.11 3.88
C THR A 277 17.48 31.64 3.07
N ASN A 278 18.72 31.44 3.55
CA ASN A 278 19.94 31.84 2.86
C ASN A 278 20.12 31.04 1.56
N ARG A 279 20.23 31.74 0.43
CA ARG A 279 20.27 31.11 -0.91
C ARG A 279 21.48 30.21 -1.13
N ASP A 280 22.64 30.55 -0.56
CA ASP A 280 23.86 29.75 -0.75
C ASP A 280 23.79 28.45 0.05
N ALA A 281 23.26 28.52 1.28
CA ALA A 281 22.99 27.34 2.10
C ALA A 281 21.96 26.41 1.45
N ILE A 282 20.86 26.96 0.92
CA ILE A 282 19.84 26.19 0.20
C ILE A 282 20.45 25.47 -1.01
N ARG A 283 21.28 26.16 -1.82
CA ARG A 283 21.96 25.54 -2.97
C ARG A 283 22.91 24.43 -2.55
N ALA A 284 23.65 24.60 -1.46
CA ALA A 284 24.55 23.58 -0.95
C ALA A 284 23.78 22.32 -0.51
N LEU A 285 22.70 22.48 0.25
CA LEU A 285 21.84 21.36 0.68
C LEU A 285 21.14 20.68 -0.50
N ALA A 286 20.68 21.45 -1.50
CA ALA A 286 20.12 20.90 -2.72
C ALA A 286 21.15 20.09 -3.51
N SER A 287 22.40 20.57 -3.59
CA SER A 287 23.50 19.82 -4.20
C SER A 287 23.78 18.51 -3.47
N GLU A 288 23.77 18.53 -2.13
CA GLU A 288 23.93 17.33 -1.31
C GLU A 288 22.80 16.32 -1.58
N TYR A 289 21.55 16.77 -1.59
CA TYR A 289 20.40 15.94 -1.92
C TYR A 289 20.52 15.34 -3.33
N ASN A 290 20.93 16.14 -4.32
CA ASN A 290 21.09 15.68 -5.69
C ASN A 290 22.19 14.61 -5.83
N ASN A 291 23.26 14.72 -5.05
CA ASN A 291 24.28 13.67 -4.97
C ASN A 291 23.70 12.36 -4.39
N LEU A 292 22.82 12.46 -3.38
CA LEU A 292 22.16 11.30 -2.79
C LEU A 292 21.16 10.66 -3.76
N ILE A 293 20.25 11.43 -4.35
CA ILE A 293 19.21 10.89 -5.23
C ILE A 293 19.80 10.27 -6.51
N ALA A 294 20.95 10.73 -6.98
CA ALA A 294 21.68 10.12 -8.10
C ALA A 294 22.13 8.68 -7.82
N LEU A 295 22.21 8.27 -6.54
CA LEU A 295 22.50 6.91 -6.12
C LEU A 295 21.23 6.10 -5.81
N CYS A 296 20.06 6.72 -5.86
CA CYS A 296 18.78 6.11 -5.56
C CYS A 296 18.12 5.51 -6.81
N ARG A 297 17.11 4.68 -6.58
CA ARG A 297 16.20 4.15 -7.61
C ARG A 297 14.78 4.63 -7.32
N PRO A 298 13.93 4.82 -8.35
CA PRO A 298 12.51 5.02 -8.14
C PRO A 298 11.92 3.86 -7.34
N LEU A 299 11.12 4.16 -6.30
CA LEU A 299 10.44 3.14 -5.50
C LEU A 299 9.16 2.67 -6.20
N MET A 300 8.38 3.61 -6.72
CA MET A 300 7.16 3.35 -7.45
C MET A 300 6.84 4.50 -8.40
N ARG A 301 6.09 4.21 -9.46
CA ARG A 301 5.49 5.22 -10.35
C ARG A 301 4.00 5.30 -10.05
N ILE A 302 3.48 6.51 -9.90
CA ILE A 302 2.09 6.74 -9.50
C ILE A 302 1.36 7.39 -10.68
N PHE A 303 0.24 6.78 -11.07
CA PHE A 303 -0.57 7.21 -12.20
C PHE A 303 -1.98 7.54 -11.73
N ASN A 304 -2.46 8.73 -12.06
CA ASN A 304 -3.83 9.17 -11.79
C ASN A 304 -4.33 10.12 -12.88
N HIS A 305 -5.57 10.60 -12.75
CA HIS A 305 -6.20 11.47 -13.74
C HIS A 305 -5.42 12.76 -14.04
N ASN A 306 -4.73 13.32 -13.05
CA ASN A 306 -3.90 14.53 -13.20
C ASN A 306 -2.49 14.22 -13.71
N HIS A 307 -2.03 12.98 -13.53
CA HIS A 307 -0.67 12.54 -13.81
C HIS A 307 -0.69 11.19 -14.53
N GLN A 308 -1.19 11.18 -15.77
CA GLN A 308 -1.30 9.95 -16.57
C GLN A 308 0.07 9.38 -16.97
N GLY A 309 1.07 10.27 -17.16
CA GLY A 309 2.40 9.89 -17.64
C GLY A 309 2.34 8.96 -18.86
N ASN A 310 3.29 8.01 -18.91
CA ASN A 310 3.31 6.93 -19.89
C ASN A 310 2.78 5.63 -19.29
N TYR A 311 1.58 5.67 -18.67
CA TYR A 311 1.05 4.48 -17.99
C TYR A 311 0.84 3.30 -18.94
N LEU A 312 0.24 3.50 -20.11
CA LEU A 312 0.04 2.44 -21.12
C LEU A 312 1.36 1.78 -21.54
N GLU A 313 2.43 2.58 -21.69
CA GLU A 313 3.76 2.06 -22.01
C GLU A 313 4.31 1.24 -20.84
N THR A 314 4.15 1.72 -19.60
CA THR A 314 4.56 1.00 -18.38
C THR A 314 3.86 -0.33 -18.23
N LEU A 315 2.55 -0.36 -18.50
CA LEU A 315 1.76 -1.58 -18.44
C LEU A 315 2.14 -2.54 -19.59
N ALA A 316 2.42 -2.02 -20.78
CA ALA A 316 2.92 -2.82 -21.89
C ALA A 316 4.30 -3.44 -21.59
N GLU A 317 5.25 -2.66 -21.06
CA GLU A 317 6.57 -3.13 -20.63
C GLU A 317 6.44 -4.23 -19.57
N PHE A 318 5.66 -3.98 -18.53
CA PHE A 318 5.38 -4.95 -17.47
C PHE A 318 4.80 -6.27 -18.02
N GLU A 319 3.87 -6.17 -18.97
CA GLU A 319 3.25 -7.33 -19.58
C GLU A 319 4.12 -8.02 -20.64
N GLU A 320 5.14 -7.34 -21.18
CA GLU A 320 6.13 -7.89 -22.12
C GLU A 320 7.22 -8.71 -21.44
N GLU A 321 7.40 -8.57 -20.14
CA GLU A 321 8.30 -9.42 -19.37
C GLU A 321 7.79 -10.84 -19.15
N ALA A 322 8.71 -11.80 -19.21
CA ALA A 322 8.44 -13.21 -18.90
C ALA A 322 8.18 -13.39 -17.40
N GLY A 323 7.39 -14.40 -17.04
CA GLY A 323 7.08 -14.69 -15.64
C GLY A 323 5.63 -15.09 -15.41
N ASP A 324 5.44 -15.99 -14.46
CA ASP A 324 4.12 -16.37 -13.97
C ASP A 324 3.40 -15.15 -13.39
N THR A 325 2.08 -15.14 -13.53
CA THR A 325 1.28 -13.94 -13.35
C THR A 325 0.01 -14.24 -12.57
N ILE A 326 -0.31 -13.38 -11.61
CA ILE A 326 -1.59 -13.39 -10.89
C ILE A 326 -2.21 -11.99 -10.96
N ALA A 327 -3.44 -11.91 -11.45
CA ALA A 327 -4.22 -10.68 -11.49
C ALA A 327 -5.50 -10.85 -10.66
N LYS A 328 -5.70 -10.02 -9.64
CA LYS A 328 -6.93 -9.92 -8.86
C LYS A 328 -7.66 -8.62 -9.19
N THR A 329 -8.93 -8.73 -9.52
CA THR A 329 -9.80 -7.57 -9.82
C THR A 329 -11.28 -7.98 -9.75
N ASP A 330 -12.19 -7.02 -9.57
CA ASP A 330 -13.65 -7.28 -9.53
C ASP A 330 -14.33 -7.19 -10.91
N MET A 331 -13.54 -7.24 -11.98
CA MET A 331 -13.99 -7.05 -13.35
C MET A 331 -13.26 -8.02 -14.27
N LEU A 332 -13.87 -8.42 -15.39
CA LEU A 332 -13.16 -9.18 -16.41
C LEU A 332 -11.95 -8.38 -16.92
N THR A 333 -10.77 -8.99 -16.96
CA THR A 333 -9.53 -8.30 -17.37
C THR A 333 -9.58 -7.89 -18.85
N ASN A 334 -8.97 -6.74 -19.19
CA ASN A 334 -8.98 -6.30 -20.60
C ASN A 334 -8.16 -7.17 -21.55
N ILE A 335 -7.19 -7.92 -21.03
CA ILE A 335 -6.28 -8.72 -21.84
C ILE A 335 -7.00 -9.88 -22.55
N THR A 336 -8.18 -10.26 -22.05
CA THR A 336 -9.02 -11.33 -22.59
C THR A 336 -10.25 -10.82 -23.36
N ILE A 337 -10.41 -9.51 -23.57
CA ILE A 337 -11.48 -8.97 -24.40
C ILE A 337 -11.24 -9.38 -25.88
N PRO A 338 -12.21 -10.04 -26.54
CA PRO A 338 -12.08 -10.38 -27.95
C PRO A 338 -12.19 -9.14 -28.86
N GLU A 339 -11.56 -9.19 -30.04
CA GLU A 339 -11.47 -8.06 -30.97
C GLU A 339 -12.84 -7.45 -31.33
N GLU A 340 -13.87 -8.28 -31.53
CA GLU A 340 -15.23 -7.80 -31.82
C GLU A 340 -15.81 -6.96 -30.68
N ALA A 341 -15.72 -7.45 -29.44
CA ALA A 341 -16.23 -6.73 -28.27
C ALA A 341 -15.41 -5.46 -28.03
N ALA A 342 -14.08 -5.53 -28.20
CA ALA A 342 -13.20 -4.37 -28.10
C ALA A 342 -13.59 -3.30 -29.13
N ALA A 343 -13.73 -3.65 -30.40
CA ALA A 343 -14.12 -2.71 -31.45
C ALA A 343 -15.46 -2.03 -31.13
N SER A 344 -16.46 -2.78 -30.65
CA SER A 344 -17.76 -2.25 -30.23
C SER A 344 -17.66 -1.27 -29.04
N ILE A 345 -16.82 -1.59 -28.05
CA ILE A 345 -16.57 -0.72 -26.89
C ILE A 345 -15.88 0.58 -27.31
N LEU A 346 -14.86 0.49 -28.17
CA LEU A 346 -14.04 1.64 -28.58
C LEU A 346 -14.82 2.71 -29.36
N VAL A 347 -15.91 2.34 -30.06
CA VAL A 347 -16.79 3.30 -30.77
C VAL A 347 -17.48 4.27 -29.80
N ARG A 348 -17.62 3.92 -28.52
CA ARG A 348 -18.23 4.78 -27.49
C ARG A 348 -17.23 5.75 -26.85
N LEU A 349 -15.95 5.70 -27.24
CA LEU A 349 -14.88 6.55 -26.71
C LEU A 349 -14.50 7.64 -27.72
N SER A 350 -13.76 8.66 -27.28
CA SER A 350 -13.20 9.64 -28.22
C SER A 350 -12.16 9.01 -29.13
N ASP A 351 -12.02 9.52 -30.37
CA ASP A 351 -11.07 8.97 -31.36
C ASP A 351 -9.62 8.90 -30.84
N VAL A 352 -9.20 9.89 -30.05
CA VAL A 352 -7.85 9.93 -29.46
C VAL A 352 -7.63 8.75 -28.53
N ILE A 353 -8.63 8.48 -27.67
CA ILE A 353 -8.60 7.38 -26.70
C ILE A 353 -8.67 6.05 -27.44
N ALA A 354 -9.62 5.93 -28.37
CA ALA A 354 -9.87 4.72 -29.13
C ALA A 354 -8.63 4.27 -29.91
N ASN A 355 -7.92 5.20 -30.55
CA ASN A 355 -6.70 4.90 -31.31
C ASN A 355 -5.53 4.46 -30.40
N ARG A 356 -5.36 5.11 -29.25
CA ARG A 356 -4.36 4.70 -28.25
C ARG A 356 -4.62 3.30 -27.74
N LEU A 357 -5.85 3.01 -27.32
CA LEU A 357 -6.26 1.70 -26.82
C LEU A 357 -6.16 0.61 -27.89
N ARG A 358 -6.57 0.89 -29.14
CA ARG A 358 -6.47 -0.06 -30.25
C ARG A 358 -5.03 -0.48 -30.51
N THR A 359 -4.13 0.49 -30.64
CA THR A 359 -2.69 0.25 -30.88
C THR A 359 -2.09 -0.60 -29.76
N TYR A 360 -2.41 -0.23 -28.53
CA TYR A 360 -1.99 -0.92 -27.32
C TYR A 360 -2.52 -2.36 -27.23
N GLN A 361 -3.81 -2.58 -27.52
CA GLN A 361 -4.46 -3.88 -27.43
C GLN A 361 -3.96 -4.87 -28.48
N GLN A 362 -3.74 -4.42 -29.72
CA GLN A 362 -3.21 -5.27 -30.80
C GLN A 362 -1.82 -5.84 -30.47
N ARG A 363 -0.93 -5.02 -29.89
CA ARG A 363 0.41 -5.45 -29.46
C ARG A 363 0.32 -6.48 -28.32
N ARG A 364 -0.55 -6.23 -27.34
CA ARG A 364 -0.62 -7.02 -26.10
C ARG A 364 -1.27 -8.38 -26.24
N ILE A 365 -2.36 -8.51 -27.01
CA ILE A 365 -3.08 -9.78 -27.15
C ILE A 365 -2.18 -10.86 -27.74
N LYS A 366 -1.35 -10.50 -28.73
CA LYS A 366 -0.39 -11.43 -29.33
C LYS A 366 0.63 -11.91 -28.29
N THR A 367 1.27 -10.98 -27.59
CA THR A 367 2.23 -11.29 -26.52
C THR A 367 1.61 -12.16 -25.43
N PHE A 368 0.36 -11.90 -25.06
CA PHE A 368 -0.36 -12.71 -24.08
C PHE A 368 -0.53 -14.16 -24.53
N TYR A 369 -1.01 -14.40 -25.77
CA TYR A 369 -1.17 -15.77 -26.29
C TYR A 369 0.14 -16.51 -26.44
N ASP A 370 1.21 -15.84 -26.88
CA ASP A 370 2.55 -16.43 -26.97
C ASP A 370 3.06 -16.87 -25.58
N LYS A 371 2.73 -16.11 -24.53
CA LYS A 371 3.13 -16.41 -23.14
C LYS A 371 2.36 -17.55 -22.50
N LEU A 372 1.08 -17.72 -22.84
CA LEU A 372 0.30 -18.86 -22.33
C LEU A 372 0.91 -20.21 -22.73
N ALA A 373 1.78 -20.27 -23.74
CA ALA A 373 2.52 -21.48 -24.07
C ALA A 373 3.59 -21.87 -23.02
N THR A 374 4.10 -20.90 -22.24
CA THR A 374 5.29 -21.08 -21.39
C THR A 374 5.10 -20.67 -19.93
N HIS A 375 4.18 -19.76 -19.65
CA HIS A 375 3.98 -19.17 -18.33
C HIS A 375 2.52 -19.20 -17.92
N ARG A 376 2.28 -19.35 -16.61
CA ARG A 376 0.94 -19.36 -16.04
C ARG A 376 0.38 -17.95 -15.94
N PHE A 377 -0.89 -17.81 -16.29
CA PHE A 377 -1.67 -16.60 -16.06
C PHE A 377 -2.92 -16.96 -15.27
N THR A 378 -2.98 -16.47 -14.04
CA THR A 378 -4.06 -16.73 -13.09
C THR A 378 -4.85 -15.46 -12.84
N GLU A 379 -6.16 -15.50 -13.06
CA GLU A 379 -7.06 -14.42 -12.66
C GLU A 379 -7.85 -14.82 -11.41
N ILE A 380 -7.96 -13.91 -10.45
CA ILE A 380 -8.83 -14.01 -9.28
C ILE A 380 -9.90 -12.93 -9.45
N LEU A 381 -11.12 -13.33 -9.78
CA LEU A 381 -12.18 -12.38 -10.07
C LEU A 381 -13.53 -12.79 -9.48
N SER A 382 -14.37 -11.80 -9.27
CA SER A 382 -15.79 -11.98 -8.99
C SER A 382 -16.59 -11.66 -10.26
N LEU A 383 -17.66 -12.40 -10.49
CA LEU A 383 -18.58 -12.12 -11.60
C LEU A 383 -19.75 -11.27 -11.07
N PRO A 384 -20.16 -10.21 -11.79
CA PRO A 384 -21.40 -9.52 -11.50
C PRO A 384 -22.60 -10.47 -11.63
N ASP A 385 -23.65 -10.19 -10.89
CA ASP A 385 -24.91 -10.91 -11.05
C ASP A 385 -25.53 -10.65 -12.44
N LEU A 386 -26.40 -11.58 -12.87
CA LEU A 386 -27.04 -11.52 -14.17
C LEU A 386 -27.85 -10.22 -14.38
N GLU A 387 -28.51 -9.71 -13.34
CA GLU A 387 -29.32 -8.49 -13.42
C GLU A 387 -28.44 -7.27 -13.72
N THR A 388 -27.30 -7.16 -13.04
CA THR A 388 -26.29 -6.11 -13.27
C THR A 388 -25.76 -6.14 -14.72
N ILE A 389 -25.51 -7.33 -15.27
CA ILE A 389 -25.05 -7.49 -16.66
C ILE A 389 -26.15 -7.10 -17.65
N LEU A 390 -27.37 -7.60 -17.44
CA LEU A 390 -28.52 -7.31 -18.31
C LEU A 390 -28.92 -5.83 -18.29
N ALA A 391 -28.76 -5.16 -17.15
CA ALA A 391 -28.99 -3.73 -16.99
C ALA A 391 -27.89 -2.85 -17.64
N GLY A 392 -26.83 -3.44 -18.20
CA GLY A 392 -25.71 -2.70 -18.80
C GLY A 392 -24.89 -1.92 -17.78
N LYS A 393 -24.76 -2.46 -16.56
CA LYS A 393 -24.02 -1.84 -15.44
C LYS A 393 -22.71 -2.57 -15.10
N ALA A 394 -22.40 -3.65 -15.80
CA ALA A 394 -21.10 -4.32 -15.67
C ALA A 394 -19.99 -3.45 -16.27
N VAL A 395 -18.98 -3.12 -15.48
CA VAL A 395 -17.93 -2.16 -15.85
C VAL A 395 -16.90 -2.83 -16.76
N VAL A 396 -16.50 -2.15 -17.83
CA VAL A 396 -15.36 -2.57 -18.65
C VAL A 396 -14.08 -2.17 -17.91
N ASN A 397 -13.24 -3.16 -17.63
CA ASN A 397 -11.94 -2.94 -17.02
C ASN A 397 -10.96 -2.31 -18.02
N LEU A 398 -11.13 -1.04 -18.34
CA LEU A 398 -10.12 -0.25 -19.04
C LEU A 398 -9.03 0.16 -18.05
N SER A 399 -8.40 -0.82 -17.38
CA SER A 399 -7.27 -0.68 -16.46
C SER A 399 -6.08 0.09 -17.03
N ALA A 400 -6.19 0.68 -18.21
CA ALA A 400 -5.16 1.23 -19.05
C ALA A 400 -5.15 2.78 -19.05
N ILE A 401 -6.19 3.48 -18.57
CA ILE A 401 -6.20 4.96 -18.60
C ILE A 401 -6.87 5.53 -17.35
N PRO A 402 -6.10 6.07 -16.39
CA PRO A 402 -6.65 6.93 -15.35
C PRO A 402 -7.09 8.22 -16.04
N ASN A 403 -8.41 8.47 -16.21
CA ASN A 403 -9.08 9.79 -16.34
C ASN A 403 -10.47 9.74 -17.04
N GLU A 404 -11.09 8.59 -17.29
CA GLU A 404 -12.14 8.56 -18.31
C GLU A 404 -13.46 7.94 -17.87
N THR A 405 -14.52 8.37 -18.56
CA THR A 405 -15.91 8.00 -18.33
C THR A 405 -16.01 6.50 -18.20
N GLN A 406 -16.61 6.04 -17.11
CA GLN A 406 -16.84 4.63 -16.87
C GLN A 406 -17.62 4.06 -18.05
N VAL A 407 -17.01 3.10 -18.76
CA VAL A 407 -17.67 2.38 -19.84
C VAL A 407 -18.24 1.10 -19.28
N PHE A 408 -19.45 0.77 -19.72
CA PHE A 408 -20.13 -0.44 -19.33
C PHE A 408 -20.28 -1.39 -20.52
N TYR A 409 -20.28 -2.68 -20.22
CA TYR A 409 -20.61 -3.71 -21.18
C TYR A 409 -22.09 -3.66 -21.53
N THR A 410 -22.38 -3.86 -22.81
CA THR A 410 -23.69 -4.39 -23.21
C THR A 410 -23.76 -5.90 -22.89
N PRO A 411 -24.96 -6.49 -22.77
CA PRO A 411 -25.10 -7.93 -22.55
C PRO A 411 -24.42 -8.77 -23.63
N ARG A 412 -24.45 -8.30 -24.89
CA ARG A 412 -23.78 -8.96 -26.03
C ARG A 412 -22.26 -8.94 -25.90
N GLU A 413 -21.67 -7.78 -25.56
CA GLU A 413 -20.23 -7.67 -25.38
C GLU A 413 -19.73 -8.51 -24.20
N TYR A 414 -20.48 -8.53 -23.10
CA TYR A 414 -20.17 -9.37 -21.95
C TYR A 414 -20.21 -10.85 -22.32
N TYR A 415 -21.25 -11.28 -23.04
CA TYR A 415 -21.36 -12.64 -23.57
C TYR A 415 -20.17 -13.03 -24.45
N LEU A 416 -19.79 -12.19 -25.41
CA LEU A 416 -18.62 -12.42 -26.27
C LEU A 416 -17.33 -12.57 -25.44
N HIS A 417 -17.18 -11.74 -24.40
CA HIS A 417 -16.04 -11.83 -23.51
C HIS A 417 -16.00 -13.17 -22.75
N LEU A 418 -17.13 -13.60 -22.16
CA LEU A 418 -17.22 -14.91 -21.50
C LEU A 418 -16.91 -16.07 -22.48
N GLN A 419 -17.37 -15.99 -23.73
CA GLN A 419 -17.05 -17.00 -24.75
C GLN A 419 -15.54 -17.06 -25.02
N ASN A 420 -14.85 -15.93 -25.09
CA ASN A 420 -13.41 -15.92 -25.29
C ASN A 420 -12.67 -16.48 -24.07
N ILE A 421 -13.11 -16.14 -22.85
CA ILE A 421 -12.58 -16.72 -21.61
C ILE A 421 -12.74 -18.25 -21.60
N LEU A 422 -13.92 -18.77 -21.94
CA LEU A 422 -14.17 -20.21 -22.05
C LEU A 422 -13.27 -20.88 -23.09
N ARG A 423 -13.05 -20.23 -24.24
CA ARG A 423 -12.11 -20.70 -25.25
C ARG A 423 -10.70 -20.80 -24.67
N LEU A 424 -10.23 -19.76 -23.95
CA LEU A 424 -8.91 -19.76 -23.33
C LEU A 424 -8.76 -20.85 -22.27
N LEU A 425 -9.74 -21.00 -21.38
CA LEU A 425 -9.79 -22.05 -20.36
C LEU A 425 -9.84 -23.47 -20.95
N LYS A 426 -10.34 -23.66 -22.17
CA LYS A 426 -10.34 -24.97 -22.84
C LYS A 426 -9.09 -25.21 -23.68
N THR A 427 -8.41 -24.16 -24.12
CA THR A 427 -7.27 -24.26 -25.05
C THR A 427 -5.92 -24.26 -24.35
N TYR A 428 -5.76 -23.50 -23.27
CA TYR A 428 -4.46 -23.27 -22.61
C TYR A 428 -4.49 -23.72 -21.15
N ASP A 429 -3.73 -24.76 -20.80
CA ASP A 429 -3.62 -25.26 -19.42
C ASP A 429 -3.03 -24.22 -18.44
N ASN A 430 -2.19 -23.34 -18.97
CA ASN A 430 -1.55 -22.25 -18.25
C ASN A 430 -2.46 -21.05 -18.00
N TYR A 431 -3.60 -20.94 -18.71
CA TYR A 431 -4.62 -19.95 -18.40
C TYR A 431 -5.56 -20.50 -17.34
N ARG A 432 -5.75 -19.78 -16.24
CA ARG A 432 -6.55 -20.22 -15.11
C ARG A 432 -7.35 -19.06 -14.52
N ILE A 433 -8.54 -19.36 -14.03
CA ILE A 433 -9.41 -18.41 -13.32
C ILE A 433 -9.80 -19.03 -11.98
N HIS A 434 -9.77 -18.22 -10.93
CA HIS A 434 -10.39 -18.50 -9.65
C HIS A 434 -11.57 -17.53 -9.48
N LEU A 435 -12.79 -18.07 -9.47
CA LEU A 435 -13.98 -17.30 -9.11
C LEU A 435 -14.06 -17.19 -7.59
N THR A 436 -13.97 -15.97 -7.07
CA THR A 436 -14.14 -15.72 -5.64
C THR A 436 -15.53 -15.15 -5.34
N GLY A 437 -16.18 -15.68 -4.31
CA GLY A 437 -17.40 -15.13 -3.74
C GLY A 437 -17.16 -14.03 -2.70
N THR A 438 -15.89 -13.79 -2.31
CA THR A 438 -15.54 -12.76 -1.33
C THR A 438 -15.35 -11.42 -2.02
N LYS A 439 -15.95 -10.37 -1.45
CA LYS A 439 -15.72 -8.96 -1.83
C LYS A 439 -14.44 -8.39 -1.20
N GLN A 440 -13.50 -9.26 -0.82
CA GLN A 440 -12.24 -8.82 -0.22
C GLN A 440 -11.50 -7.96 -1.26
N LEU A 441 -11.12 -6.74 -0.86
CA LEU A 441 -10.50 -5.72 -1.72
C LEU A 441 -11.39 -5.19 -2.87
N GLU A 442 -12.70 -5.12 -2.68
CA GLU A 442 -13.62 -4.55 -3.68
C GLU A 442 -13.20 -3.12 -4.08
N GLY A 443 -13.09 -2.85 -5.38
CA GLY A 443 -12.66 -1.57 -5.95
C GLY A 443 -11.14 -1.42 -6.13
N ASN A 444 -10.37 -2.46 -5.83
CA ASN A 444 -8.92 -2.51 -6.06
C ASN A 444 -8.53 -3.52 -7.14
N MET A 445 -7.33 -3.33 -7.68
CA MET A 445 -6.65 -4.27 -8.55
C MET A 445 -5.26 -4.55 -7.99
N ILE A 446 -4.88 -5.82 -8.03
CA ILE A 446 -3.50 -6.26 -7.83
C ILE A 446 -3.12 -7.09 -9.05
N TYR A 447 -2.08 -6.68 -9.74
CA TYR A 447 -1.56 -7.39 -10.89
C TYR A 447 -0.06 -7.59 -10.67
N VAL A 448 0.30 -8.79 -10.24
CA VAL A 448 1.67 -9.17 -9.91
C VAL A 448 2.21 -10.15 -10.95
N LYS A 449 3.48 -9.96 -11.29
CA LYS A 449 4.27 -10.87 -12.12
C LYS A 449 5.53 -11.24 -11.35
N GLU A 450 5.73 -12.54 -11.16
CA GLU A 450 6.84 -13.11 -10.39
C GLU A 450 8.17 -12.54 -10.87
N ASP A 451 9.00 -12.07 -9.94
CA ASP A 451 10.32 -11.46 -10.17
C ASP A 451 10.38 -10.24 -11.11
N VAL A 452 9.23 -9.68 -11.52
CA VAL A 452 9.17 -8.52 -12.42
C VAL A 452 8.63 -7.27 -11.74
N GLY A 453 7.47 -7.35 -11.10
CA GLY A 453 6.86 -6.19 -10.47
C GLY A 453 5.38 -6.35 -10.12
N VAL A 454 4.81 -5.26 -9.61
CA VAL A 454 3.42 -5.19 -9.15
C VAL A 454 2.77 -3.92 -9.68
N LEU A 455 1.57 -4.06 -10.22
CA LEU A 455 0.64 -2.95 -10.40
C LEU A 455 -0.48 -3.11 -9.39
N VAL A 456 -0.57 -2.17 -8.46
CA VAL A 456 -1.57 -2.17 -7.39
C VAL A 456 -2.29 -0.84 -7.40
N GLY A 457 -3.60 -0.83 -7.15
CA GLY A 457 -4.29 0.44 -7.00
C GLY A 457 -5.80 0.33 -7.02
N ARG A 458 -6.42 1.50 -6.90
CA ARG A 458 -7.86 1.65 -6.89
C ARG A 458 -8.37 1.82 -8.32
N THR A 459 -9.32 0.96 -8.71
CA THR A 459 -9.99 1.02 -10.01
C THR A 459 -11.26 1.86 -9.97
N ALA A 460 -11.86 2.04 -8.78
CA ALA A 460 -13.00 2.94 -8.58
C ALA A 460 -12.60 4.41 -8.72
N VAL A 461 -13.44 5.21 -9.38
CA VAL A 461 -13.16 6.63 -9.67
C VAL A 461 -13.07 7.47 -8.36
N PRO A 462 -12.06 8.35 -8.21
CA PRO A 462 -10.92 8.53 -9.12
C PRO A 462 -9.88 7.42 -8.97
N ALA A 463 -9.51 6.83 -10.11
CA ALA A 463 -8.54 5.73 -10.16
C ALA A 463 -7.12 6.22 -9.90
N VAL A 464 -6.35 5.44 -9.14
CA VAL A 464 -4.93 5.65 -8.89
C VAL A 464 -4.22 4.30 -8.95
N ILE A 465 -3.18 4.21 -9.77
CA ILE A 465 -2.38 3.00 -9.96
C ILE A 465 -0.94 3.27 -9.54
N PHE A 466 -0.38 2.34 -8.78
CA PHE A 466 1.00 2.30 -8.34
C PHE A 466 1.72 1.17 -9.09
N ALA A 467 2.75 1.51 -9.85
CA ALA A 467 3.66 0.56 -10.46
C ALA A 467 4.92 0.43 -9.61
N ILE A 468 5.19 -0.76 -9.10
CA ILE A 468 6.25 -1.05 -8.14
C ILE A 468 7.19 -2.08 -8.77
N ASN A 469 8.49 -1.78 -8.74
CA ASN A 469 9.55 -2.68 -9.19
C ASN A 469 10.69 -2.67 -8.14
N GLU A 470 10.31 -2.97 -6.90
CA GLU A 470 11.23 -3.29 -5.81
C GLU A 470 11.05 -4.77 -5.49
N SER A 471 12.16 -5.50 -5.37
CA SER A 471 12.18 -6.96 -5.31
C SER A 471 11.44 -7.52 -4.10
N ASN A 472 11.61 -6.94 -2.91
CA ASN A 472 10.97 -7.46 -1.70
C ASN A 472 9.46 -7.20 -1.73
N MET A 473 9.04 -6.02 -2.20
CA MET A 473 7.62 -5.74 -2.41
C MET A 473 7.02 -6.69 -3.45
N THR A 474 7.74 -6.96 -4.54
CA THR A 474 7.25 -7.87 -5.59
C THR A 474 7.05 -9.28 -5.04
N ALA A 475 8.04 -9.81 -4.32
CA ALA A 475 7.94 -11.11 -3.66
C ALA A 475 6.79 -11.14 -2.62
N ALA A 476 6.64 -10.08 -1.81
CA ALA A 476 5.58 -9.99 -0.82
C ALA A 476 4.17 -10.04 -1.45
N PHE A 477 3.93 -9.23 -2.49
CA PHE A 477 2.67 -9.25 -3.21
C PHE A 477 2.44 -10.58 -3.94
N TRP A 478 3.50 -11.22 -4.44
CA TRP A 478 3.42 -12.56 -5.03
C TRP A 478 2.95 -13.59 -4.01
N ASP A 479 3.58 -13.64 -2.83
CA ASP A 479 3.23 -14.57 -1.76
C ASP A 479 1.80 -14.32 -1.25
N TYR A 480 1.46 -13.05 -1.02
CA TYR A 480 0.10 -12.63 -0.64
C TYR A 480 -0.96 -13.12 -1.63
N MET A 481 -0.72 -12.94 -2.94
CA MET A 481 -1.65 -13.37 -3.98
C MET A 481 -1.77 -14.89 -4.08
N ASN A 482 -0.71 -15.64 -3.77
CA ASN A 482 -0.76 -17.10 -3.67
C ASN A 482 -1.54 -17.58 -2.44
N VAL A 483 -1.51 -16.84 -1.32
CA VAL A 483 -2.32 -17.15 -0.12
C VAL A 483 -3.82 -17.00 -0.41
N LEU A 484 -4.21 -16.04 -1.26
CA LEU A 484 -5.61 -15.86 -1.68
C LEU A 484 -6.13 -17.03 -2.53
N LEU A 485 -5.26 -17.82 -3.13
CA LEU A 485 -5.65 -19.00 -3.90
C LEU A 485 -5.88 -20.19 -2.94
N PRO A 486 -7.04 -20.87 -2.99
CA PRO A 486 -7.29 -22.06 -2.18
C PRO A 486 -6.22 -23.14 -2.41
N LYS A 487 -5.89 -23.93 -1.38
CA LYS A 487 -4.93 -25.05 -1.51
C LYS A 487 -5.30 -26.06 -2.61
N GLU A 488 -6.59 -26.15 -2.94
CA GLU A 488 -7.14 -27.05 -3.97
C GLU A 488 -7.31 -26.36 -5.34
N TYR A 489 -6.85 -25.11 -5.48
CA TYR A 489 -6.99 -24.31 -6.69
C TYR A 489 -6.38 -24.97 -7.94
N THR A 490 -5.26 -25.67 -7.78
CA THR A 490 -4.60 -26.38 -8.89
C THR A 490 -5.29 -27.69 -9.27
N SER A 491 -6.38 -28.06 -8.61
CA SER A 491 -7.11 -29.29 -8.93
C SER A 491 -7.90 -29.15 -10.24
N THR A 492 -7.93 -30.24 -11.02
CA THR A 492 -8.77 -30.33 -12.22
C THR A 492 -10.25 -30.11 -11.93
N LYS A 493 -10.70 -30.45 -10.71
CA LYS A 493 -12.07 -30.20 -10.24
C LYS A 493 -12.41 -28.72 -10.17
N ASN A 494 -11.51 -27.88 -9.65
CA ASN A 494 -11.72 -26.43 -9.58
C ASN A 494 -11.84 -25.80 -10.98
N ARG A 495 -10.98 -26.23 -11.91
CA ARG A 495 -11.03 -25.80 -13.31
C ARG A 495 -12.36 -26.16 -13.98
N SER A 496 -12.82 -27.41 -13.86
CA SER A 496 -14.09 -27.83 -14.45
C SER A 496 -15.27 -27.07 -13.86
N HIS A 497 -15.27 -26.84 -12.54
CA HIS A 497 -16.31 -26.06 -11.87
C HIS A 497 -16.35 -24.61 -12.35
N THR A 498 -15.19 -23.95 -12.46
CA THR A 498 -15.10 -22.59 -13.01
C THR A 498 -15.63 -22.51 -14.44
N ILE A 499 -15.31 -23.51 -15.29
CA ILE A 499 -15.84 -23.58 -16.66
C ILE A 499 -17.37 -23.71 -16.64
N GLU A 500 -17.92 -24.59 -15.81
CA GLU A 500 -19.37 -24.82 -15.69
C GLU A 500 -20.13 -23.57 -15.23
N GLU A 501 -19.60 -22.83 -14.26
CA GLU A 501 -20.19 -21.57 -13.79
C GLU A 501 -20.22 -20.51 -14.90
N ILE A 502 -19.11 -20.32 -15.62
CA ILE A 502 -19.02 -19.36 -16.72
C ILE A 502 -19.93 -19.79 -17.89
N GLU A 503 -20.00 -21.09 -18.21
CA GLU A 503 -20.92 -21.63 -19.23
C GLU A 503 -22.37 -21.38 -18.88
N THR A 504 -22.75 -21.56 -17.60
CA THR A 504 -24.10 -21.31 -17.11
C THR A 504 -24.49 -19.85 -17.30
N LEU A 505 -23.62 -18.92 -16.88
CA LEU A 505 -23.85 -17.49 -17.04
C LEU A 505 -23.91 -17.09 -18.52
N ALA A 506 -23.00 -17.62 -19.35
CA ALA A 506 -22.99 -17.38 -20.79
C ALA A 506 -24.26 -17.91 -21.48
N ALA A 507 -24.76 -19.09 -21.10
CA ALA A 507 -26.00 -19.64 -21.65
C ALA A 507 -27.22 -18.78 -21.31
N GLN A 508 -27.32 -18.28 -20.08
CA GLN A 508 -28.37 -17.36 -19.65
C GLN A 508 -28.35 -16.06 -20.47
N LEU A 509 -27.17 -15.49 -20.72
CA LEU A 509 -27.01 -14.32 -21.59
C LEU A 509 -27.28 -14.63 -23.07
N GLY A 510 -26.88 -15.80 -23.56
CA GLY A 510 -27.10 -16.27 -24.92
C GLY A 510 -28.58 -16.41 -25.29
N GLY A 511 -29.39 -16.93 -24.36
CA GLY A 511 -30.85 -17.04 -24.52
C GLY A 511 -31.54 -15.67 -24.61
N VAL A 512 -31.00 -14.65 -23.94
CA VAL A 512 -31.52 -13.28 -23.98
C VAL A 512 -31.00 -12.50 -25.18
N THR A 513 -29.74 -12.69 -25.58
CA THR A 513 -29.16 -11.99 -26.75
C THR A 513 -29.70 -12.53 -28.08
N GLY A 514 -30.12 -13.79 -28.14
CA GLY A 514 -30.81 -14.38 -29.30
C GLY A 514 -32.17 -13.76 -29.63
N THR A 515 -32.79 -13.04 -28.69
CA THR A 515 -34.05 -12.29 -28.92
C THR A 515 -33.83 -10.84 -29.38
N PHE A 516 -32.61 -10.31 -29.28
CA PHE A 516 -32.22 -9.01 -29.85
C PHE A 516 -31.85 -9.17 -31.34
N ARG A 517 -32.85 -9.38 -32.21
CA ARG A 517 -32.68 -9.10 -33.65
C ARG A 517 -32.65 -7.58 -33.86
N LEU A 518 -31.60 -7.09 -34.51
CA LEU A 518 -31.44 -5.70 -34.92
C LEU A 518 -32.66 -5.21 -35.73
N PRO A 519 -33.23 -4.02 -35.44
CA PRO A 519 -34.24 -3.43 -36.29
C PRO A 519 -33.58 -2.70 -37.45
N HIS A 520 -33.00 -3.42 -38.43
CA HIS A 520 -32.72 -2.89 -39.77
C HIS A 520 -32.36 -4.02 -40.75
N GLU A 521 -33.37 -4.79 -41.16
CA GLU A 521 -33.42 -5.33 -42.52
C GLU A 521 -34.78 -4.94 -43.11
N SER A 522 -34.90 -3.66 -43.47
CA SER A 522 -35.97 -3.21 -44.36
C SER A 522 -35.70 -3.83 -45.73
N ARG A 523 -36.54 -4.80 -46.07
CA ARG A 523 -36.70 -5.43 -47.38
C ARG A 523 -36.38 -4.48 -48.54
N SER A 524 -35.40 -4.86 -49.34
CA SER A 524 -35.29 -4.42 -50.74
C SER A 524 -36.55 -4.83 -51.49
N PRO A 525 -37.22 -3.95 -52.23
CA PRO A 525 -38.18 -4.38 -53.24
C PRO A 525 -37.42 -4.70 -54.53
N SER A 526 -37.78 -5.80 -55.18
CA SER A 526 -37.45 -6.10 -56.56
C SER A 526 -38.62 -6.89 -57.17
N PRO A 527 -38.86 -6.83 -58.49
CA PRO A 527 -38.40 -5.86 -59.49
C PRO A 527 -39.43 -4.76 -59.80
#